data_AF-A0A356ZA88-F1
#
_entry.id   AF-A0A356ZA88-F1
#
_cell.length_a   1.000
_cell.length_b   1.000
_cell.length_c   1.000
_cell.angle_alpha   90.00
_cell.angle_beta   90.00
_cell.angle_gamma   90.00
#
_symmetry.space_group_name_H-M   'P 1'
#
loop_
_entity.id
_entity.type
_entity.pdbx_description
1 polymer ?
#
loop_
_entity_poly.entity_id
_entity_poly.type
_entity_poly.pdbx_seq_one_letter_code
_entity_poly.pdbx_strand_id
1 'polypeptide(L)'
;MRGKPCSHPGKLLEKHLINTGNIALLMAEHYSLTLDETERSALLMHDIGKAHPAFQKRLCRACPAANTCPEVCRQSSPEQVYTGHGTPSAALVLAKTGSIILAEAVRRHHGALQNLDGIKSYWINGEYADRIRELTALYTWPGMATLELWDEIPADFIKSFPDEDSWENLCFDQLEILLPVNNPEAMSHLWLELRKIFSLLVTADRWDAAVGTEWQAKCWHPQAQKFTQFIQQKRLESQHSGRSELALWRTALYEKTINNATQIMQKPGLYTLTLPTGAGKTLIGLSLASMAAERFKATGIIYILPFISLVDQNAGVAGQLFDNVQEDH
;
A
#
# COMPACT_ATOMS: atom_id res chain seq x y z
N MET A 1 22.91 -9.41 25.55
CA MET A 1 21.96 -9.07 24.46
C MET A 1 20.55 -9.11 25.04
N ARG A 2 19.77 -8.05 24.81
CA ARG A 2 18.36 -7.97 25.23
C ARG A 2 17.53 -9.03 24.46
N GLY A 3 16.39 -9.45 25.03
CA GLY A 3 15.56 -10.53 24.47
C GLY A 3 15.10 -10.28 23.03
N LYS A 4 14.72 -11.35 22.30
CA LYS A 4 14.27 -11.24 20.91
C LYS A 4 12.95 -10.44 20.83
N PRO A 5 12.91 -9.29 20.14
CA PRO A 5 11.71 -8.49 20.02
C PRO A 5 10.66 -9.21 19.16
N CYS A 6 9.39 -8.93 19.43
CA CYS A 6 8.26 -9.42 18.66
C CYS A 6 7.53 -8.26 17.96
N SER A 7 6.99 -8.50 16.76
CA SER A 7 6.11 -7.53 16.10
C SER A 7 4.66 -7.64 16.60
N HIS A 8 4.21 -8.88 16.82
CA HIS A 8 2.89 -9.28 17.28
C HIS A 8 3.01 -10.41 18.32
N PRO A 9 1.97 -10.74 19.11
CA PRO A 9 2.07 -11.82 20.09
C PRO A 9 2.52 -13.14 19.45
N GLY A 10 3.68 -13.65 19.87
CA GLY A 10 4.26 -14.89 19.36
C GLY A 10 5.01 -14.80 18.02
N LYS A 11 5.08 -13.62 17.38
CA LYS A 11 5.79 -13.42 16.11
C LYS A 11 7.03 -12.56 16.28
N LEU A 12 8.20 -13.14 16.01
CA LEU A 12 9.49 -12.45 16.07
C LEU A 12 9.53 -11.27 15.09
N LEU A 13 10.13 -10.15 15.53
CA LEU A 13 10.20 -8.93 14.76
C LEU A 13 10.99 -9.15 13.46
N GLU A 14 12.15 -9.79 13.50
CA GLU A 14 12.96 -10.05 12.30
C GLU A 14 12.20 -10.86 11.23
N LYS A 15 11.39 -11.84 11.66
CA LYS A 15 10.58 -12.65 10.75
C LYS A 15 9.51 -11.81 10.06
N HIS A 16 8.87 -10.92 10.82
CA HIS A 16 7.86 -10.01 10.28
C HIS A 16 8.47 -9.03 9.27
N LEU A 17 9.60 -8.41 9.61
CA LEU A 17 10.29 -7.48 8.70
C LEU A 17 10.66 -8.17 7.37
N ILE A 18 11.25 -9.37 7.43
CA ILE A 18 11.60 -10.16 6.25
C ILE A 18 10.37 -10.57 5.45
N ASN A 19 9.33 -11.07 6.12
CA ASN A 19 8.11 -11.48 5.43
C ASN A 19 7.42 -10.30 4.73
N THR A 20 7.29 -9.16 5.40
CA THR A 20 6.72 -7.94 4.81
C THR A 20 7.55 -7.51 3.59
N GLY A 21 8.88 -7.52 3.70
CA GLY A 21 9.77 -7.27 2.56
C GLY A 21 9.50 -8.23 1.40
N ASN A 22 9.50 -9.54 1.65
CA ASN A 22 9.27 -10.56 0.62
C ASN A 22 7.88 -10.46 -0.03
N ILE A 23 6.84 -10.18 0.76
CA ILE A 23 5.48 -9.99 0.23
C ILE A 23 5.43 -8.76 -0.68
N ALA A 24 6.04 -7.64 -0.27
CA ALA A 24 6.12 -6.44 -1.10
C ALA A 24 6.88 -6.71 -2.41
N LEU A 25 7.95 -7.53 -2.38
CA LEU A 25 8.68 -7.97 -3.57
C LEU A 25 7.80 -8.79 -4.52
N LEU A 26 7.11 -9.81 -4.00
CA LEU A 26 6.21 -10.63 -4.81
C LEU A 26 5.08 -9.81 -5.45
N MET A 27 4.52 -8.84 -4.71
CA MET A 27 3.54 -7.90 -5.24
C MET A 27 4.14 -7.02 -6.34
N ALA A 28 5.33 -6.45 -6.11
CA ALA A 28 6.00 -5.61 -7.09
C ALA A 28 6.28 -6.37 -8.38
N GLU A 29 6.84 -7.59 -8.30
CA GLU A 29 7.09 -8.45 -9.45
C GLU A 29 5.81 -8.77 -10.22
N HIS A 30 4.73 -9.12 -9.51
CA HIS A 30 3.44 -9.40 -10.15
C HIS A 30 2.90 -8.21 -10.95
N TYR A 31 3.06 -7.00 -10.42
CA TYR A 31 2.61 -5.77 -11.08
C TYR A 31 3.67 -5.12 -11.97
N SER A 32 4.79 -5.81 -12.26
CA SER A 32 5.88 -5.30 -13.09
C SER A 32 6.49 -3.98 -12.56
N LEU A 33 6.51 -3.83 -11.25
CA LEU A 33 7.18 -2.74 -10.54
C LEU A 33 8.59 -3.18 -10.14
N THR A 34 9.55 -2.25 -10.22
CA THR A 34 10.91 -2.47 -9.76
C THR A 34 11.10 -1.90 -8.35
N LEU A 35 11.82 -2.65 -7.52
CA LEU A 35 12.27 -2.23 -6.20
C LEU A 35 13.80 -2.27 -6.14
N ASP A 36 14.40 -1.11 -5.97
CA ASP A 36 15.85 -0.97 -5.78
C ASP A 36 16.30 -1.38 -4.35
N GLU A 37 17.60 -1.35 -4.12
CA GLU A 37 18.19 -1.76 -2.83
C GLU A 37 17.79 -0.82 -1.67
N THR A 38 17.62 0.47 -1.93
CA THR A 38 17.23 1.45 -0.92
C THR A 38 15.76 1.27 -0.52
N GLU A 39 14.90 0.99 -1.49
CA GLU A 39 13.49 0.67 -1.30
C GLU A 39 13.32 -0.63 -0.49
N ARG A 40 14.09 -1.66 -0.85
CA ARG A 40 14.14 -2.92 -0.09
C ARG A 40 14.61 -2.70 1.35
N SER A 41 15.64 -1.88 1.54
CA SER A 41 16.12 -1.52 2.87
C SER A 41 15.04 -0.84 3.69
N ALA A 42 14.30 0.12 3.12
CA ALA A 42 13.21 0.80 3.81
C ALA A 42 12.09 -0.17 4.24
N LEU A 43 11.71 -1.12 3.38
CA LEU A 43 10.74 -2.16 3.71
C LEU A 43 11.19 -3.03 4.90
N LEU A 44 12.47 -3.42 4.95
CA LEU A 44 13.03 -4.20 6.06
C LEU A 44 13.17 -3.40 7.36
N MET A 45 13.15 -2.08 7.29
CA MET A 45 13.35 -1.19 8.44
C MET A 45 12.06 -0.60 9.01
N HIS A 46 10.92 -0.77 8.32
CA HIS A 46 9.67 -0.04 8.60
C HIS A 46 9.22 -0.09 10.07
N ASP A 47 9.55 -1.18 10.75
CA ASP A 47 9.07 -1.51 12.09
C ASP A 47 10.17 -1.75 13.12
N ILE A 48 11.43 -1.38 12.83
CA ILE A 48 12.53 -1.51 13.81
C ILE A 48 12.21 -0.80 15.13
N GLY A 49 11.45 0.30 15.10
CA GLY A 49 10.96 0.98 16.31
C GLY A 49 10.15 0.10 17.27
N LYS A 50 9.61 -1.04 16.83
CA LYS A 50 8.94 -2.01 17.71
C LYS A 50 9.91 -2.66 18.71
N ALA A 51 11.22 -2.57 18.49
CA ALA A 51 12.24 -2.96 19.48
C ALA A 51 12.24 -2.06 20.73
N HIS A 52 11.43 -1.00 20.80
CA HIS A 52 11.31 -0.17 22.00
C HIS A 52 10.79 -0.99 23.22
N PRO A 53 11.44 -0.94 24.40
CA PRO A 53 11.04 -1.74 25.57
C PRO A 53 9.58 -1.54 26.01
N ALA A 54 9.09 -0.30 26.01
CA ALA A 54 7.68 -0.03 26.33
C ALA A 54 6.68 -0.68 25.34
N PHE A 55 7.03 -0.77 24.05
CA PHE A 55 6.21 -1.48 23.07
C PHE A 55 6.20 -2.98 23.37
N GLN A 56 7.39 -3.57 23.58
CA GLN A 56 7.53 -4.99 23.91
C GLN A 56 6.78 -5.36 25.19
N LYS A 57 6.82 -4.51 26.22
CA LYS A 57 6.06 -4.68 27.47
C LYS A 57 4.55 -4.69 27.24
N ARG A 58 4.04 -3.75 26.45
CA ARG A 58 2.62 -3.70 26.08
C ARG A 58 2.22 -4.97 25.32
N LEU A 59 3.05 -5.38 24.37
CA LEU A 59 2.82 -6.59 23.57
C LEU A 59 2.79 -7.86 24.42
N CYS A 60 3.73 -7.99 25.37
CA CYS A 60 3.77 -9.12 26.28
C CYS A 60 2.54 -9.18 27.18
N ARG A 61 2.01 -8.04 27.68
CA ARG A 61 0.78 -8.04 28.48
C ARG A 61 -0.43 -8.62 27.73
N ALA A 62 -0.47 -8.46 26.41
CA ALA A 62 -1.52 -8.99 25.56
C ALA A 62 -1.23 -10.41 25.03
N CYS A 63 -0.05 -10.98 25.33
CA CYS A 63 0.38 -12.25 24.78
C CYS A 63 -0.01 -13.42 25.69
N PRO A 64 -0.79 -14.41 25.22
CA PRO A 64 -1.12 -15.60 26.00
C PRO A 64 0.11 -16.44 26.40
N ALA A 65 1.19 -16.34 25.63
CA ALA A 65 2.46 -17.03 25.86
C ALA A 65 3.51 -16.16 26.58
N ALA A 66 3.13 -15.02 27.18
CA ALA A 66 4.07 -14.05 27.76
C ALA A 66 5.06 -14.64 28.79
N ASN A 67 4.66 -15.70 29.48
CA ASN A 67 5.49 -16.37 30.50
C ASN A 67 6.74 -17.03 29.90
N THR A 68 6.77 -17.29 28.59
CA THR A 68 7.95 -17.84 27.90
C THR A 68 8.85 -16.75 27.31
N CYS A 69 8.45 -15.48 27.37
CA CYS A 69 9.23 -14.37 26.82
C CYS A 69 10.37 -13.94 27.77
N PRO A 70 11.52 -13.50 27.23
CA PRO A 70 12.60 -12.92 28.02
C PRO A 70 12.11 -11.77 28.91
N GLU A 71 12.70 -11.63 30.09
CA GLU A 71 12.29 -10.64 31.09
C GLU A 71 12.39 -9.20 30.58
N VAL A 72 13.34 -8.92 29.68
CA VAL A 72 13.51 -7.62 29.02
C VAL A 72 12.28 -7.20 28.20
N CYS A 73 11.52 -8.16 27.67
CA CYS A 73 10.26 -7.86 26.97
C CYS A 73 9.13 -7.53 27.95
N ARG A 74 9.31 -7.73 29.26
CA ARG A 74 8.30 -7.50 30.32
C ARG A 74 8.60 -6.28 31.19
N GLN A 75 9.79 -5.68 31.05
CA GLN A 75 10.22 -4.52 31.83
C GLN A 75 10.30 -3.27 30.94
N SER A 76 9.89 -2.13 31.50
CA SER A 76 10.11 -0.80 30.92
C SER A 76 10.24 0.18 32.08
N SER A 77 11.20 1.10 31.99
CA SER A 77 11.33 2.17 32.97
C SER A 77 10.18 3.17 32.82
N PRO A 78 9.63 3.73 33.91
CA PRO A 78 8.55 4.74 33.86
C PRO A 78 8.93 5.99 33.05
N GLU A 79 10.22 6.28 32.91
CA GLU A 79 10.78 7.44 32.20
C GLU A 79 10.77 7.29 30.66
N GLN A 80 10.51 6.09 30.13
CA GLN A 80 10.52 5.85 28.68
C GLN A 80 9.16 6.17 28.04
N VAL A 81 8.99 7.42 27.60
CA VAL A 81 7.82 7.86 26.84
C VAL A 81 7.81 7.19 25.47
N TYR A 82 6.79 6.38 25.20
CA TYR A 82 6.61 5.74 23.90
C TYR A 82 5.80 6.64 22.96
N THR A 83 6.45 7.24 21.97
CA THR A 83 5.86 8.15 20.98
C THR A 83 5.32 7.45 19.72
N GLY A 84 5.57 6.15 19.59
CA GLY A 84 5.26 5.37 18.40
C GLY A 84 6.51 4.66 17.86
N HIS A 85 6.33 3.68 16.97
CA HIS A 85 7.45 2.95 16.37
C HIS A 85 7.77 3.44 14.93
N GLY A 86 6.81 4.00 14.21
CA GLY A 86 7.03 4.48 12.83
C GLY A 86 8.03 5.63 12.73
N THR A 87 8.02 6.55 13.70
CA THR A 87 8.95 7.69 13.75
C THR A 87 10.43 7.28 13.85
N PRO A 88 10.86 6.50 14.86
CA PRO A 88 12.26 6.08 14.94
C PRO A 88 12.67 5.16 13.77
N SER A 89 11.78 4.30 13.27
CA SER A 89 12.04 3.53 12.04
C SER A 89 12.32 4.44 10.84
N ALA A 90 11.49 5.46 10.64
CA ALA A 90 11.63 6.42 9.55
C ALA A 90 12.93 7.22 9.64
N ALA A 91 13.34 7.60 10.85
CA ALA A 91 14.61 8.30 11.07
C ALA A 91 15.81 7.44 10.63
N LEU A 92 15.80 6.15 10.98
CA LEU A 92 16.83 5.21 10.53
C LEU A 92 16.83 5.02 9.00
N VAL A 93 15.64 4.98 8.38
CA VAL A 93 15.52 4.88 6.92
C VAL A 93 16.09 6.11 6.24
N LEU A 94 15.79 7.31 6.74
CA LEU A 94 16.35 8.54 6.19
C LEU A 94 17.88 8.55 6.33
N ALA A 95 18.40 8.21 7.51
CA ALA A 95 19.84 8.14 7.74
C ALA A 95 20.56 7.12 6.83
N LYS A 96 19.94 5.96 6.56
CA LYS A 96 20.54 4.91 5.72
C LYS A 96 20.43 5.20 4.22
N THR A 97 19.30 5.73 3.77
CA THR A 97 18.97 5.82 2.34
C THR A 97 19.13 7.23 1.77
N GLY A 98 19.15 8.25 2.63
CA GLY A 98 19.06 9.65 2.23
C GLY A 98 17.73 10.03 1.59
N SER A 99 16.73 9.14 1.52
CA SER A 99 15.48 9.38 0.80
C SER A 99 14.35 9.76 1.75
N ILE A 100 13.89 11.00 1.64
CA ILE A 100 12.74 11.49 2.41
C ILE A 100 11.44 10.77 2.03
N ILE A 101 11.33 10.30 0.79
CA ILE A 101 10.16 9.57 0.28
C ILE A 101 10.03 8.21 0.95
N LEU A 102 11.13 7.48 1.11
CA LEU A 102 11.14 6.19 1.80
C LEU A 102 10.89 6.36 3.28
N ALA A 103 11.53 7.36 3.89
CA ALA A 103 11.32 7.70 5.30
C ALA A 103 9.86 8.08 5.57
N GLU A 104 9.22 8.86 4.69
CA GLU A 104 7.83 9.26 4.83
C GLU A 104 6.86 8.09 4.64
N ALA A 105 7.11 7.20 3.68
CA ALA A 105 6.33 5.98 3.50
C ALA A 105 6.34 5.14 4.79
N VAL A 106 7.51 4.96 5.40
CA VAL A 106 7.67 4.26 6.68
C VAL A 106 7.03 5.03 7.83
N ARG A 107 7.20 6.35 7.93
CA ARG A 107 6.64 7.16 9.02
C ARG A 107 5.11 7.06 9.08
N ARG A 108 4.48 6.95 7.90
CA ARG A 108 3.02 7.05 7.76
C ARG A 108 2.33 5.72 7.48
N HIS A 109 3.00 4.58 7.44
CA HIS A 109 2.39 3.30 7.05
C HIS A 109 1.22 2.83 7.95
N HIS A 110 1.05 3.40 9.15
CA HIS A 110 -0.13 3.20 10.01
C HIS A 110 -1.16 4.34 9.98
N GLY A 111 -0.94 5.37 9.16
CA GLY A 111 -1.81 6.54 9.04
C GLY A 111 -1.97 7.00 7.58
N ALA A 112 -2.33 8.27 7.40
CA ALA A 112 -2.47 8.88 6.08
C ALA A 112 -1.22 9.67 5.70
N LEU A 113 -0.82 9.65 4.42
CA LEU A 113 0.22 10.54 3.90
C LEU A 113 -0.15 12.01 4.13
N GLN A 114 0.85 12.85 4.43
CA GLN A 114 0.65 14.29 4.59
C GLN A 114 0.97 15.04 3.29
N ASN A 115 0.51 16.29 3.22
CA ASN A 115 0.95 17.21 2.17
C ASN A 115 2.40 17.66 2.44
N LEU A 116 2.99 18.35 1.46
CA LEU A 116 4.39 18.77 1.54
C LEU A 116 4.67 19.66 2.77
N ASP A 117 3.76 20.58 3.12
CA ASP A 117 3.93 21.45 4.29
C ASP A 117 4.01 20.63 5.59
N GLY A 118 3.18 19.59 5.74
CA GLY A 118 3.22 18.69 6.88
C GLY A 118 4.52 17.87 6.94
N ILE A 119 5.04 17.44 5.78
CA ILE A 119 6.32 16.75 5.67
C ILE A 119 7.47 17.68 6.10
N LYS A 120 7.52 18.89 5.53
CA LYS A 120 8.53 19.92 5.86
C LYS A 120 8.52 20.27 7.34
N SER A 121 7.33 20.55 7.90
CA SER A 121 7.18 20.87 9.32
C SER A 121 7.66 19.74 10.24
N TYR A 122 7.62 18.48 9.81
CA TYR A 122 8.06 17.37 10.64
C TYR A 122 9.58 17.14 10.59
N TRP A 123 10.16 17.19 9.39
CA TRP A 123 11.57 16.84 9.17
C TRP A 123 12.52 18.02 9.34
N ILE A 124 12.13 19.23 8.94
CA ILE A 124 12.98 20.44 9.06
C ILE A 124 12.86 21.05 10.46
N ASN A 125 11.65 21.13 11.02
CA ASN A 125 11.43 21.77 12.32
C ASN A 125 11.45 20.78 13.49
N GLY A 126 11.74 19.50 13.24
CA GLY A 126 11.80 18.49 14.29
C GLY A 126 13.12 18.55 15.05
N GLU A 127 13.08 18.50 16.38
CA GLU A 127 14.28 18.57 17.20
C GLU A 127 15.15 17.30 17.05
N TYR A 128 16.44 17.47 16.72
CA TYR A 128 17.41 16.38 16.63
C TYR A 128 17.52 15.61 17.96
N ALA A 129 17.48 16.33 19.09
CA ALA A 129 17.50 15.73 20.43
C ALA A 129 16.36 14.73 20.67
N ASP A 130 15.18 14.96 20.10
CA ASP A 130 14.07 14.00 20.19
C ASP A 130 14.36 12.73 19.41
N ARG A 131 14.97 12.82 18.22
CA ARG A 131 15.40 11.66 17.42
C ARG A 131 16.40 10.81 18.17
N ILE A 132 17.40 11.44 18.78
CA ILE A 132 18.40 10.75 19.60
C ILE A 132 17.75 10.10 20.82
N ARG A 133 16.81 10.77 21.49
CA ARG A 133 16.07 10.18 22.62
C ARG A 133 15.29 8.94 22.20
N GLU A 134 14.58 9.00 21.07
CA GLU A 134 13.79 7.90 20.53
C GLU A 134 14.67 6.69 20.15
N LEU A 135 15.79 6.94 19.46
CA LEU A 135 16.72 5.89 19.02
C LEU A 135 17.53 5.28 20.17
N THR A 136 17.91 6.08 21.17
CA THR A 136 18.62 5.61 22.38
C THR A 136 17.78 4.62 23.19
N ALA A 137 16.44 4.77 23.14
CA ALA A 137 15.53 3.86 23.83
C ALA A 137 15.42 2.49 23.14
N LEU A 138 15.71 2.40 21.83
CA LEU A 138 15.73 1.15 21.09
C LEU A 138 16.90 0.27 21.51
N TYR A 139 16.75 -1.04 21.31
CA TYR A 139 17.86 -1.97 21.50
C TYR A 139 18.07 -2.81 20.25
N THR A 140 19.33 -3.18 20.01
CA THR A 140 19.70 -4.12 18.95
C THR A 140 19.58 -5.56 19.43
N TRP A 141 19.31 -6.48 18.51
CA TRP A 141 19.12 -7.89 18.82
C TRP A 141 19.78 -8.80 17.77
N PRO A 142 20.14 -10.05 18.11
CA PRO A 142 20.85 -10.94 17.18
C PRO A 142 20.14 -11.22 15.87
N GLY A 143 18.80 -11.18 15.87
CA GLY A 143 17.99 -11.39 14.67
C GLY A 143 18.16 -10.31 13.61
N MET A 144 18.76 -9.16 13.94
CA MET A 144 19.07 -8.13 12.93
C MET A 144 20.06 -8.61 11.87
N ALA A 145 20.93 -9.58 12.19
CA ALA A 145 21.88 -10.12 11.21
C ALA A 145 21.17 -10.75 10.00
N THR A 146 19.97 -11.29 10.17
CA THR A 146 19.21 -11.88 9.05
C THR A 146 18.57 -10.84 8.14
N LEU A 147 18.63 -9.55 8.50
CA LEU A 147 18.14 -8.48 7.65
C LEU A 147 19.18 -8.05 6.61
N GLU A 148 20.45 -8.40 6.81
CA GLU A 148 21.57 -8.06 5.91
C GLU A 148 21.68 -6.55 5.60
N LEU A 149 21.21 -5.71 6.52
CA LEU A 149 21.23 -4.24 6.41
C LEU A 149 22.54 -3.62 6.92
N TRP A 150 23.33 -4.36 7.69
CA TRP A 150 24.59 -3.93 8.28
C TRP A 150 25.61 -5.07 8.20
N ASP A 151 26.87 -4.75 7.92
CA ASP A 151 27.97 -5.73 7.91
C ASP A 151 28.12 -6.40 9.29
N GLU A 152 27.97 -5.62 10.35
CA GLU A 152 27.92 -6.08 11.73
C GLU A 152 26.74 -5.41 12.46
N ILE A 153 26.08 -6.16 13.36
CA ILE A 153 24.98 -5.61 14.16
C ILE A 153 25.53 -4.47 15.02
N PRO A 154 24.98 -3.25 14.92
CA PRO A 154 25.49 -2.12 15.68
C PRO A 154 25.25 -2.34 17.19
N ALA A 155 26.15 -1.81 18.01
CA ALA A 155 26.01 -1.87 19.48
C ALA A 155 24.77 -1.07 19.95
N ASP A 156 24.52 0.06 19.28
CA ASP A 156 23.36 0.93 19.43
C ASP A 156 23.08 1.64 18.10
N PHE A 157 21.89 2.21 17.95
CA PHE A 157 21.50 2.90 16.71
C PHE A 157 22.08 4.32 16.58
N ILE A 158 22.69 4.86 17.63
CA ILE A 158 23.16 6.26 17.67
C ILE A 158 24.55 6.39 17.06
N LYS A 159 25.43 5.41 17.30
CA LYS A 159 26.83 5.48 16.89
C LYS A 159 27.01 5.63 15.37
N SER A 160 26.10 5.09 14.58
CA SER A 160 26.08 5.20 13.11
C SER A 160 25.06 6.23 12.60
N PHE A 161 24.40 6.97 13.50
CA PHE A 161 23.46 8.01 13.13
C PHE A 161 24.23 9.31 12.81
N PRO A 162 23.80 10.11 11.82
CA PRO A 162 24.43 11.39 11.52
C PRO A 162 24.44 12.31 12.75
N ASP A 163 25.49 13.11 12.92
CA ASP A 163 25.48 14.21 13.88
C ASP A 163 24.42 15.27 13.53
N GLU A 164 24.17 16.20 14.45
CA GLU A 164 23.10 17.20 14.34
C GLU A 164 23.22 18.02 13.05
N ASP A 165 24.39 18.59 12.78
CA ASP A 165 24.64 19.40 11.58
C ASP A 165 24.42 18.55 10.31
N SER A 166 24.93 17.32 10.27
CA SER A 166 24.76 16.42 9.13
C SER A 166 23.31 16.00 8.92
N TRP A 167 22.56 15.80 10.01
CA TRP A 167 21.14 15.44 9.96
C TRP A 167 20.26 16.60 9.47
N GLU A 168 20.50 17.80 9.98
CA GLU A 168 19.77 19.01 9.58
C GLU A 168 20.02 19.33 8.10
N ASN A 169 21.28 19.27 7.66
CA ASN A 169 21.63 19.45 6.25
C ASN A 169 20.96 18.40 5.37
N LEU A 170 20.96 17.11 5.77
CA LEU A 170 20.27 16.06 5.01
C LEU A 170 18.78 16.36 4.85
N CYS A 171 18.09 16.76 5.93
CA CYS A 171 16.67 17.08 5.89
C CYS A 171 16.40 18.31 5.02
N PHE A 172 17.21 19.36 5.17
CA PHE A 172 17.09 20.60 4.41
C PHE A 172 17.34 20.38 2.92
N ASP A 173 18.43 19.68 2.56
CA ASP A 173 18.78 19.40 1.17
C ASP A 173 17.66 18.62 0.48
N GLN A 174 17.14 17.56 1.12
CA GLN A 174 16.08 16.73 0.55
C GLN A 174 14.76 17.48 0.34
N LEU A 175 14.45 18.49 1.15
CA LEU A 175 13.12 19.13 1.18
C LEU A 175 13.08 20.57 0.66
N GLU A 176 14.22 21.26 0.60
CA GLU A 176 14.31 22.64 0.09
C GLU A 176 15.16 22.77 -1.17
N ILE A 177 16.19 21.93 -1.33
CA ILE A 177 17.12 22.04 -2.47
C ILE A 177 16.79 21.04 -3.58
N LEU A 178 16.63 19.76 -3.23
CA LEU A 178 16.52 18.66 -4.18
C LEU A 178 15.08 18.41 -4.64
N LEU A 179 14.08 18.97 -3.96
CA LEU A 179 12.69 18.86 -4.42
C LEU A 179 12.49 19.63 -5.73
N PRO A 180 11.97 18.98 -6.78
CA PRO A 180 11.79 19.61 -8.08
C PRO A 180 10.50 20.43 -8.15
N VAL A 181 10.23 21.30 -7.16
CA VAL A 181 8.94 22.02 -7.00
C VAL A 181 8.52 22.85 -8.22
N ASN A 182 9.48 23.31 -9.03
CA ASN A 182 9.24 24.08 -10.25
C ASN A 182 9.08 23.20 -11.50
N ASN A 183 9.13 21.87 -11.36
CA ASN A 183 8.96 20.90 -12.44
C ASN A 183 7.77 19.96 -12.11
N PRO A 184 6.57 20.26 -12.63
CA PRO A 184 5.37 19.47 -12.36
C PRO A 184 5.47 17.99 -12.74
N GLU A 185 6.20 17.67 -13.81
CA GLU A 185 6.40 16.29 -14.26
C GLU A 185 7.25 15.52 -13.25
N ALA A 186 8.39 16.08 -12.86
CA ALA A 186 9.26 15.48 -11.83
C ALA A 186 8.56 15.35 -10.47
N MET A 187 7.75 16.34 -10.06
CA MET A 187 6.92 16.24 -8.86
C MET A 187 5.87 15.12 -8.97
N SER A 188 5.28 14.93 -10.14
CA SER A 188 4.33 13.83 -10.38
C SER A 188 5.00 12.47 -10.27
N HIS A 189 6.21 12.32 -10.80
CA HIS A 189 7.02 11.11 -10.63
C HIS A 189 7.36 10.86 -9.15
N LEU A 190 7.84 11.87 -8.43
CA LEU A 190 8.14 11.74 -7.00
C LEU A 190 6.91 11.31 -6.19
N TRP A 191 5.74 11.88 -6.50
CA TRP A 191 4.48 11.50 -5.88
C TRP A 191 4.10 10.05 -6.20
N LEU A 192 4.30 9.59 -7.44
CA LEU A 192 4.08 8.20 -7.83
C LEU A 192 5.02 7.24 -7.10
N GLU A 193 6.30 7.58 -6.93
CA GLU A 193 7.26 6.77 -6.17
C GLU A 193 6.85 6.64 -4.69
N LEU A 194 6.45 7.75 -4.06
CA LEU A 194 5.90 7.70 -2.70
C LEU A 194 4.67 6.79 -2.63
N ARG A 195 3.73 6.92 -3.57
CA ARG A 195 2.52 6.09 -3.62
C ARG A 195 2.82 4.63 -3.86
N LYS A 196 3.81 4.32 -4.72
CA LYS A 196 4.29 2.96 -5.01
C LYS A 196 4.76 2.29 -3.72
N ILE A 197 5.75 2.88 -3.05
CA ILE A 197 6.34 2.30 -1.84
C ILE A 197 5.36 2.27 -0.68
N PHE A 198 4.60 3.35 -0.47
CA PHE A 198 3.58 3.39 0.57
C PHE A 198 2.52 2.30 0.38
N SER A 199 2.01 2.11 -0.84
CA SER A 199 0.98 1.10 -1.11
C SER A 199 1.51 -0.33 -0.94
N LEU A 200 2.72 -0.60 -1.42
CA LEU A 200 3.37 -1.90 -1.25
C LEU A 200 3.61 -2.20 0.23
N LEU A 201 4.17 -1.25 0.98
CA LEU A 201 4.46 -1.40 2.41
C LEU A 201 3.18 -1.65 3.21
N VAL A 202 2.16 -0.81 3.07
CA VAL A 202 0.91 -0.93 3.82
C VAL A 202 0.20 -2.24 3.51
N THR A 203 0.17 -2.64 2.24
CA THR A 203 -0.49 -3.89 1.84
C THR A 203 0.28 -5.11 2.37
N ALA A 204 1.60 -5.10 2.25
CA ALA A 204 2.45 -6.21 2.70
C ALA A 204 2.44 -6.36 4.23
N ASP A 205 2.55 -5.26 4.98
CA ASP A 205 2.48 -5.26 6.45
C ASP A 205 1.16 -5.84 6.94
N ARG A 206 0.03 -5.36 6.38
CA ARG A 206 -1.30 -5.88 6.71
C ARG A 206 -1.46 -7.34 6.34
N TRP A 207 -0.93 -7.77 5.19
CA TRP A 207 -1.00 -9.16 4.75
C TRP A 207 -0.23 -10.08 5.70
N ASP A 208 0.99 -9.73 6.06
CA ASP A 208 1.81 -10.53 6.98
C ASP A 208 1.20 -10.56 8.40
N ALA A 209 0.58 -9.45 8.84
CA ALA A 209 -0.08 -9.38 10.14
C ALA A 209 -1.40 -10.17 10.20
N ALA A 210 -2.22 -10.13 9.15
CA ALA A 210 -3.57 -10.70 9.15
C ALA A 210 -3.64 -12.12 8.57
N VAL A 211 -2.89 -12.40 7.50
CA VAL A 211 -2.92 -13.69 6.78
C VAL A 211 -1.73 -14.56 7.20
N GLY A 212 -0.53 -13.97 7.27
CA GLY A 212 0.67 -14.66 7.74
C GLY A 212 1.20 -15.78 6.85
N THR A 213 0.66 -15.91 5.63
CA THR A 213 1.15 -16.82 4.59
C THR A 213 1.78 -16.04 3.44
N GLU A 214 2.51 -16.74 2.58
CA GLU A 214 3.02 -16.17 1.34
C GLU A 214 1.89 -15.52 0.53
N TRP A 215 2.18 -14.37 -0.07
CA TRP A 215 1.21 -13.66 -0.88
C TRP A 215 1.05 -14.36 -2.22
N GLN A 216 -0.20 -14.48 -2.66
CA GLN A 216 -0.54 -15.01 -3.98
C GLN A 216 -1.52 -14.08 -4.66
N ALA A 217 -1.22 -13.75 -5.91
CA ALA A 217 -2.14 -13.00 -6.74
C ALA A 217 -3.43 -13.80 -6.93
N LYS A 218 -4.57 -13.18 -6.59
CA LYS A 218 -5.86 -13.78 -6.89
C LYS A 218 -6.12 -13.63 -8.39
N CYS A 219 -6.06 -14.74 -9.13
CA CYS A 219 -6.49 -14.73 -10.52
C CYS A 219 -8.00 -14.52 -10.58
N TRP A 220 -8.39 -13.33 -11.01
CA TRP A 220 -9.80 -13.00 -11.21
C TRP A 220 -10.26 -13.53 -12.57
N HIS A 221 -11.32 -14.32 -12.56
CA HIS A 221 -11.89 -14.93 -13.76
C HIS A 221 -13.30 -14.36 -13.96
N PRO A 222 -13.48 -13.45 -14.92
CA PRO A 222 -14.80 -12.90 -15.17
C PRO A 222 -15.76 -13.96 -15.72
N GLN A 223 -17.00 -13.93 -15.24
CA GLN A 223 -18.03 -14.86 -15.69
C GLN A 223 -18.79 -14.27 -16.87
N ALA A 224 -18.24 -14.42 -18.08
CA ALA A 224 -18.86 -13.90 -19.31
C ALA A 224 -20.35 -14.29 -19.45
N GLN A 225 -20.73 -15.47 -18.96
CA GLN A 225 -22.10 -15.96 -18.97
C GLN A 225 -23.07 -15.06 -18.18
N LYS A 226 -22.66 -14.47 -17.05
CA LYS A 226 -23.50 -13.55 -16.27
C LYS A 226 -23.89 -12.32 -17.08
N PHE A 227 -22.96 -11.77 -17.85
CA PHE A 227 -23.23 -10.65 -18.73
C PHE A 227 -24.23 -11.02 -19.82
N THR A 228 -24.03 -12.16 -20.48
CA THR A 228 -24.95 -12.65 -21.51
C THR A 228 -26.35 -12.87 -20.95
N GLN A 229 -26.47 -13.51 -19.79
CA GLN A 229 -27.74 -13.76 -19.11
C GLN A 229 -28.44 -12.44 -18.73
N PHE A 230 -27.70 -11.49 -18.16
CA PHE A 230 -28.24 -10.19 -17.78
C PHE A 230 -28.79 -9.42 -19.00
N ILE A 231 -28.07 -9.42 -20.12
CA ILE A 231 -28.50 -8.78 -21.37
C ILE A 231 -29.76 -9.45 -21.92
N GLN A 232 -29.80 -10.78 -21.94
CA GLN A 232 -30.96 -11.55 -22.39
C GLN A 232 -32.20 -11.26 -21.53
N GLN A 233 -32.03 -11.24 -20.20
CA GLN A 233 -33.09 -10.90 -19.27
C GLN A 233 -33.65 -9.49 -19.54
N LYS A 234 -32.79 -8.48 -19.70
CA LYS A 234 -33.22 -7.10 -20.00
C LYS A 234 -33.95 -7.00 -21.34
N ARG A 235 -33.56 -7.79 -22.33
CA ARG A 235 -34.26 -7.88 -23.62
C ARG A 235 -35.66 -8.47 -23.45
N LEU A 236 -35.80 -9.58 -22.73
CA LEU A 236 -37.10 -10.21 -22.46
C LEU A 236 -38.04 -9.27 -21.69
N GLU A 237 -37.55 -8.60 -20.65
CA GLU A 237 -38.32 -7.60 -19.89
C GLU A 237 -38.85 -6.47 -20.81
N SER A 238 -38.02 -5.99 -21.73
CA SER A 238 -38.40 -4.90 -22.63
C SER A 238 -39.49 -5.28 -23.64
N GLN A 239 -39.52 -6.55 -24.08
CA GLN A 239 -40.54 -7.08 -24.98
C GLN A 239 -41.92 -7.10 -24.33
N HIS A 240 -41.98 -7.42 -23.04
CA HIS A 240 -43.24 -7.40 -22.27
C HIS A 240 -43.75 -5.97 -22.01
N SER A 241 -42.85 -4.97 -21.97
CA SER A 241 -43.20 -3.55 -21.73
C SER A 241 -43.51 -2.72 -22.98
N GLY A 242 -43.51 -3.31 -24.18
CA GLY A 242 -43.74 -2.58 -25.43
C GLY A 242 -42.61 -1.63 -25.85
N ARG A 243 -41.38 -1.80 -25.33
CA ARG A 243 -40.20 -0.95 -25.61
C ARG A 243 -39.17 -1.66 -26.50
N SER A 244 -39.63 -2.48 -27.44
CA SER A 244 -38.80 -3.41 -28.21
C SER A 244 -37.75 -2.72 -29.09
N GLU A 245 -38.09 -1.62 -29.76
CA GLU A 245 -37.16 -0.92 -30.68
C GLU A 245 -35.94 -0.35 -29.96
N LEU A 246 -36.15 0.32 -28.81
CA LEU A 246 -35.05 0.86 -28.00
C LEU A 246 -34.15 -0.25 -27.47
N ALA A 247 -34.73 -1.39 -27.07
CA ALA A 247 -33.97 -2.53 -26.60
C ALA A 247 -33.16 -3.20 -27.72
N LEU A 248 -33.73 -3.31 -28.92
CA LEU A 248 -33.02 -3.78 -30.11
C LEU A 248 -31.84 -2.85 -30.45
N TRP A 249 -32.07 -1.54 -30.45
CA TRP A 249 -31.02 -0.55 -30.69
C TRP A 249 -29.89 -0.64 -29.65
N ARG A 250 -30.24 -0.74 -28.35
CA ARG A 250 -29.24 -0.94 -27.27
C ARG A 250 -28.46 -2.24 -27.42
N THR A 251 -29.12 -3.33 -27.85
CA THR A 251 -28.47 -4.63 -28.08
C THR A 251 -27.48 -4.53 -29.25
N ALA A 252 -27.91 -3.95 -30.38
CA ALA A 252 -27.04 -3.74 -31.53
C ALA A 252 -25.84 -2.83 -31.20
N LEU A 253 -26.07 -1.79 -30.39
CA LEU A 253 -25.01 -0.91 -29.91
C LEU A 253 -24.01 -1.61 -28.99
N TYR A 254 -24.51 -2.45 -28.08
CA TYR A 254 -23.68 -3.30 -27.23
C TYR A 254 -22.79 -4.21 -28.07
N GLU A 255 -23.37 -4.99 -28.99
CA GLU A 255 -22.65 -5.94 -29.85
C GLU A 255 -21.58 -5.23 -30.69
N LYS A 256 -21.94 -4.10 -31.33
CA LYS A 256 -21.01 -3.29 -32.10
C LYS A 256 -19.84 -2.79 -31.25
N THR A 257 -20.12 -2.36 -30.02
CA THR A 257 -19.09 -1.83 -29.12
C THR A 257 -18.14 -2.92 -28.64
N ILE A 258 -18.65 -4.09 -28.23
CA ILE A 258 -17.83 -5.24 -27.82
C ILE A 258 -16.96 -5.74 -29.00
N ASN A 259 -17.53 -5.84 -30.20
CA ASN A 259 -16.80 -6.26 -31.38
C ASN A 259 -15.65 -5.29 -31.70
N ASN A 260 -15.90 -3.99 -31.69
CA ASN A 260 -14.87 -2.99 -31.91
C ASN A 260 -13.77 -3.06 -30.83
N ALA A 261 -14.17 -3.14 -29.56
CA ALA A 261 -13.24 -3.22 -28.43
C ALA A 261 -12.33 -4.46 -28.51
N THR A 262 -12.88 -5.61 -28.90
CA THR A 262 -12.12 -6.85 -29.10
C THR A 262 -10.98 -6.68 -30.10
N GLN A 263 -11.14 -5.80 -31.09
CA GLN A 263 -10.14 -5.51 -32.12
C GLN A 263 -9.13 -4.43 -31.70
N ILE A 264 -9.55 -3.40 -30.96
CA ILE A 264 -8.66 -2.28 -30.60
C ILE A 264 -7.92 -2.47 -29.27
N MET A 265 -8.49 -3.23 -28.32
CA MET A 265 -7.91 -3.48 -27.00
C MET A 265 -6.90 -4.63 -27.05
N GLN A 266 -5.81 -4.43 -27.79
CA GLN A 266 -4.76 -5.45 -27.95
C GLN A 266 -3.63 -5.35 -26.91
N LYS A 267 -3.52 -4.21 -26.23
CA LYS A 267 -2.51 -3.97 -25.19
C LYS A 267 -3.07 -3.06 -24.09
N PRO A 268 -2.48 -3.03 -22.89
CA PRO A 268 -2.84 -2.04 -21.89
C PRO A 268 -2.72 -0.61 -22.44
N GLY A 269 -3.66 0.25 -22.09
CA GLY A 269 -3.69 1.62 -22.59
C GLY A 269 -4.96 2.37 -22.22
N LEU A 270 -5.06 3.61 -22.69
CA LEU A 270 -6.23 4.46 -22.50
C LEU A 270 -7.22 4.26 -23.66
N TYR A 271 -8.46 3.96 -23.31
CA TYR A 271 -9.55 3.75 -24.26
C TYR A 271 -10.76 4.61 -23.88
N THR A 272 -11.42 5.19 -24.88
CA THR A 272 -12.58 6.08 -24.67
C THR A 272 -13.87 5.44 -25.16
N LEU A 273 -14.88 5.35 -24.29
CA LEU A 273 -16.23 4.94 -24.64
C LEU A 273 -17.16 6.15 -24.78
N THR A 274 -17.45 6.54 -26.02
CA THR A 274 -18.38 7.64 -26.32
C THR A 274 -19.73 7.10 -26.76
N LEU A 275 -20.74 7.26 -25.91
CA LEU A 275 -22.13 6.89 -26.19
C LEU A 275 -23.08 8.03 -25.80
N PRO A 276 -24.30 8.12 -26.35
CA PRO A 276 -25.31 9.06 -25.86
C PRO A 276 -25.87 8.64 -24.49
N THR A 277 -26.50 9.58 -23.78
CA THR A 277 -27.18 9.29 -22.51
C THR A 277 -28.30 8.26 -22.72
N GLY A 278 -28.48 7.35 -21.76
CA GLY A 278 -29.49 6.29 -21.87
C GLY A 278 -29.11 5.13 -22.79
N ALA A 279 -27.91 5.12 -23.38
CA ALA A 279 -27.41 4.03 -24.23
C ALA A 279 -26.97 2.77 -23.47
N GLY A 280 -26.98 2.78 -22.13
CA GLY A 280 -26.48 1.67 -21.31
C GLY A 280 -24.97 1.71 -21.07
N LYS A 281 -24.40 2.92 -20.88
CA LYS A 281 -22.96 3.13 -20.65
C LYS A 281 -22.40 2.28 -19.52
N THR A 282 -23.14 2.14 -18.41
CA THR A 282 -22.69 1.32 -17.27
C THR A 282 -22.47 -0.13 -17.68
N LEU A 283 -23.49 -0.77 -18.26
CA LEU A 283 -23.40 -2.19 -18.65
C LEU A 283 -22.32 -2.41 -19.71
N ILE A 284 -22.27 -1.56 -20.74
CA ILE A 284 -21.24 -1.64 -21.79
C ILE A 284 -19.86 -1.43 -21.17
N GLY A 285 -19.69 -0.42 -20.32
CA GLY A 285 -18.43 -0.12 -19.64
C GLY A 285 -17.93 -1.26 -18.77
N LEU A 286 -18.81 -1.85 -17.94
CA LEU A 286 -18.46 -3.01 -17.10
C LEU A 286 -18.13 -4.25 -17.94
N SER A 287 -18.81 -4.44 -19.07
CA SER A 287 -18.53 -5.56 -20.00
C SER A 287 -17.18 -5.39 -20.68
N LEU A 288 -16.87 -4.16 -21.12
CA LEU A 288 -15.56 -3.82 -21.69
C LEU A 288 -14.44 -3.99 -20.66
N ALA A 289 -14.66 -3.53 -19.42
CA ALA A 289 -13.70 -3.68 -18.34
C ALA A 289 -13.48 -5.15 -17.97
N SER A 290 -14.56 -5.96 -17.94
CA SER A 290 -14.48 -7.41 -17.74
C SER A 290 -13.66 -8.09 -18.84
N MET A 291 -13.93 -7.77 -20.11
CA MET A 291 -13.19 -8.30 -21.25
C MET A 291 -11.70 -7.89 -21.20
N ALA A 292 -11.42 -6.62 -20.89
CA ALA A 292 -10.05 -6.12 -20.76
C ALA A 292 -9.32 -6.79 -19.60
N ALA A 293 -9.98 -6.97 -18.46
CA ALA A 293 -9.39 -7.62 -17.30
C ALA A 293 -9.04 -9.09 -17.57
N GLU A 294 -9.93 -9.84 -18.23
CA GLU A 294 -9.64 -11.22 -18.65
C GLU A 294 -8.44 -11.24 -19.63
N ARG A 295 -8.48 -10.39 -20.66
CA ARG A 295 -7.45 -10.34 -21.69
C ARG A 295 -6.07 -9.96 -21.13
N PHE A 296 -6.03 -8.97 -20.24
CA PHE A 296 -4.79 -8.43 -19.68
C PHE A 296 -4.44 -9.05 -18.33
N LYS A 297 -5.15 -10.12 -17.90
CA LYS A 297 -4.93 -10.83 -16.64
C LYS A 297 -4.94 -9.90 -15.41
N ALA A 298 -5.83 -8.90 -15.42
CA ALA A 298 -5.96 -7.98 -14.32
C ALA A 298 -6.55 -8.68 -13.08
N THR A 299 -6.16 -8.22 -11.90
CA THR A 299 -6.61 -8.77 -10.61
C THR A 299 -7.96 -8.19 -10.15
N GLY A 300 -8.47 -7.17 -10.83
CA GLY A 300 -9.77 -6.56 -10.54
C GLY A 300 -10.10 -5.37 -11.45
N ILE A 301 -11.24 -4.74 -11.20
CA ILE A 301 -11.69 -3.50 -11.86
C ILE A 301 -11.89 -2.44 -10.78
N ILE A 302 -11.32 -1.26 -10.99
CA ILE A 302 -11.62 -0.06 -10.21
C ILE A 302 -12.56 0.80 -11.06
N TYR A 303 -13.76 1.08 -10.54
CA TYR A 303 -14.75 1.90 -11.24
C TYR A 303 -14.97 3.23 -10.51
N ILE A 304 -14.44 4.31 -11.09
CA ILE A 304 -14.41 5.64 -10.47
C ILE A 304 -15.58 6.47 -10.99
N LEU A 305 -16.38 7.03 -10.07
CA LEU A 305 -17.56 7.84 -10.38
C LEU A 305 -17.51 9.17 -9.62
N PRO A 306 -17.99 10.27 -10.21
CA PRO A 306 -17.84 11.61 -9.62
C PRO A 306 -18.80 11.90 -8.44
N PHE A 307 -19.82 11.08 -8.23
CA PHE A 307 -20.85 11.31 -7.20
C PHE A 307 -21.19 10.02 -6.46
N ILE A 308 -21.32 10.10 -5.13
CA ILE A 308 -21.68 8.96 -4.27
C ILE A 308 -23.00 8.32 -4.71
N SER A 309 -24.03 9.11 -5.05
CA SER A 309 -25.32 8.58 -5.52
C SER A 309 -25.21 7.75 -6.81
N LEU A 310 -24.21 8.02 -7.65
CA LEU A 310 -23.93 7.20 -8.83
C LEU A 310 -23.16 5.92 -8.46
N VAL A 311 -22.36 5.95 -7.39
CA VAL A 311 -21.65 4.76 -6.88
C VAL A 311 -22.68 3.73 -6.44
N ASP A 312 -23.60 4.08 -5.55
CA ASP A 312 -24.60 3.15 -5.00
C ASP A 312 -25.44 2.51 -6.12
N GLN A 313 -25.91 3.33 -7.07
CA GLN A 313 -26.71 2.84 -8.20
C GLN A 313 -25.92 1.88 -9.10
N ASN A 314 -24.67 2.21 -9.42
CA ASN A 314 -23.86 1.38 -10.30
C ASN A 314 -23.32 0.14 -9.60
N ALA A 315 -23.07 0.19 -8.29
CA ALA A 315 -22.67 -0.96 -7.50
C ALA A 315 -23.77 -2.03 -7.46
N GLY A 316 -25.04 -1.62 -7.34
CA GLY A 316 -26.18 -2.54 -7.47
C GLY A 316 -26.27 -3.23 -8.83
N VAL A 317 -25.85 -2.56 -9.92
CA VAL A 317 -25.73 -3.19 -11.25
C VAL A 317 -24.52 -4.12 -11.29
N ALA A 318 -23.37 -3.69 -10.80
CA ALA A 318 -22.16 -4.48 -10.76
C ALA A 318 -22.32 -5.77 -9.94
N GLY A 319 -23.05 -5.74 -8.82
CA GLY A 319 -23.31 -6.91 -7.98
C GLY A 319 -24.16 -7.99 -8.65
N GLN A 320 -24.90 -7.64 -9.70
CA GLN A 320 -25.61 -8.62 -10.53
C GLN A 320 -24.69 -9.27 -11.58
N LEU A 321 -23.55 -8.62 -11.89
CA LEU A 321 -22.61 -9.03 -12.93
C LEU A 321 -21.35 -9.71 -12.35
N PHE A 322 -20.96 -9.36 -11.13
CA PHE A 322 -19.73 -9.82 -10.48
C PHE A 322 -20.00 -10.42 -9.10
N ASP A 323 -19.20 -11.40 -8.69
CA ASP A 323 -19.36 -12.09 -7.40
C ASP A 323 -18.95 -11.25 -6.19
N ASN A 324 -17.96 -10.37 -6.37
CA ASN A 324 -17.43 -9.53 -5.31
C ASN A 324 -17.41 -8.08 -5.80
N VAL A 325 -18.26 -7.26 -5.20
CA VAL A 325 -18.32 -5.82 -5.43
C VAL A 325 -18.17 -5.14 -4.08
N GLN A 326 -17.22 -4.23 -4.00
CA GLN A 326 -16.98 -3.41 -2.82
C GLN A 326 -17.15 -1.95 -3.20
N GLU A 327 -17.86 -1.22 -2.35
CA GLU A 327 -18.03 0.22 -2.43
C GLU A 327 -17.02 0.89 -1.51
N ASP A 328 -16.48 2.02 -1.96
CA ASP A 328 -15.61 2.90 -1.17
C ASP A 328 -16.06 4.34 -1.46
N HIS A 329 -16.19 5.17 -0.42
CA HIS A 329 -16.84 6.49 -0.49
C HIS A 329 -15.89 7.62 -0.10
#